data_AF-A0A9X5X5E8-F1
#
_entry.id   AF-A0A9X5X5E8-F1
#
_cell.length_a   1.000
_cell.length_b   1.000
_cell.length_c   1.000
_cell.angle_alpha   90.00
_cell.angle_beta   90.00
_cell.angle_gamma   90.00
#
_symmetry.space_group_name_H-M   'P 1'
#
loop_
_entity.id
_entity.type
_entity.pdbx_description
1 polymer ?
#
loop_
_entity_poly.entity_id
_entity_poly.type
_entity_poly.pdbx_seq_one_letter_code
_entity_poly.pdbx_strand_id
1 'polypeptide(L)' 'MESRLNFFGNPLAGKVLKHINSANKVIADSTLPAATQELVKIRSSQINGCGFCTDMHTK' A
#
# COMPACT_ATOMS: atom_id res chain seq x y z
N MET A 1 15.03 -2.95 5.68
CA MET A 1 14.30 -4.24 5.72
C MET A 1 14.67 -4.98 4.46
N GLU A 2 15.22 -6.19 4.58
CA GLU A 2 15.54 -7.02 3.42
C GLU A 2 14.31 -7.83 3.00
N SER A 3 13.86 -7.68 1.76
CA SER A 3 12.68 -8.39 1.25
C SER A 3 13.03 -9.83 0.90
N ARG A 4 12.24 -10.80 1.37
CA ARG A 4 12.39 -12.23 0.98
C ARG A 4 12.12 -12.47 -0.51
N LEU A 5 11.29 -11.63 -1.13
CA LEU A 5 11.00 -11.60 -2.56
C LEU A 5 11.05 -10.15 -3.04
N ASN A 6 11.88 -9.88 -4.04
CA ASN A 6 11.92 -8.58 -4.70
C ASN A 6 10.82 -8.51 -5.77
N PHE A 7 9.68 -7.92 -5.43
CA PHE A 7 8.57 -7.74 -6.36
C PHE A 7 8.91 -6.81 -7.54
N PHE A 8 9.85 -5.88 -7.36
CA PHE A 8 10.29 -4.95 -8.41
C PHE A 8 11.36 -5.56 -9.33
N GLY A 9 12.05 -6.60 -8.88
CA GLY A 9 13.05 -7.34 -9.65
C GLY A 9 12.46 -8.47 -10.51
N ASN A 10 11.14 -8.69 -10.46
CA ASN A 10 10.47 -9.76 -11.19
C ASN A 10 9.30 -9.21 -12.03
N PRO A 11 9.27 -9.42 -13.36
CA PRO A 11 8.23 -8.87 -14.23
C PRO A 11 6.79 -9.33 -13.91
N LEU A 12 6.61 -10.57 -13.49
CA LEU A 12 5.29 -11.09 -13.10
C LEU A 12 4.81 -10.43 -11.81
N ALA A 13 5.69 -10.34 -10.82
CA ALA A 13 5.41 -9.69 -9.55
C ALA A 13 5.12 -8.18 -9.73
N GLY A 14 5.86 -7.51 -10.61
CA GLY A 14 5.60 -6.11 -10.99
C GLY A 14 4.24 -5.92 -11.64
N LYS A 15 3.78 -6.86 -12.46
CA LYS A 15 2.43 -6.83 -13.04
C LYS A 15 1.35 -6.95 -11.95
N VAL A 16 1.55 -7.83 -10.96
CA VAL A 16 0.64 -7.95 -9.81
C VAL A 16 0.58 -6.64 -9.02
N LEU A 17 1.73 -6.04 -8.71
CA LEU A 17 1.79 -4.74 -8.02
C LEU A 17 1.05 -3.64 -8.79
N LYS A 18 1.17 -3.60 -10.12
CA LYS A 18 0.46 -2.63 -10.95
C LYS A 18 -1.06 -2.74 -10.78
N HIS A 19 -1.60 -3.97 -10.75
CA HIS A 19 -3.03 -4.18 -10.54
C HIS A 19 -3.49 -3.76 -9.14
N ILE A 20 -2.69 -4.03 -8.10
CA ILE A 20 -2.97 -3.57 -6.73
C ILE A 20 -3.01 -2.04 -6.68
N ASN A 21 -2.04 -1.36 -7.30
CA ASN A 21 -2.01 0.11 -7.37
C ASN A 21 -3.21 0.67 -8.15
N SER A 22 -3.61 0.04 -9.25
CA SER A 22 -4.80 0.43 -10.01
C SER A 22 -6.08 0.29 -9.18
N ALA A 23 -6.19 -0.73 -8.33
CA ALA A 23 -7.35 -0.88 -7.44
C ALA A 23 -7.47 0.28 -6.44
N ASN A 24 -6.35 0.83 -5.95
CA ASN A 24 -6.35 1.99 -5.06
C ASN A 24 -6.84 3.30 -5.72
N LYS A 25 -6.83 3.39 -7.06
CA LYS A 25 -7.28 4.59 -7.81
C LYS A 25 -8.72 4.98 -7.43
N VAL A 26 -9.61 4.00 -7.26
CA VAL A 26 -11.02 4.25 -6.93
C VAL A 26 -11.17 4.97 -5.58
N ILE A 27 -10.32 4.63 -4.61
CA ILE A 27 -10.31 5.29 -3.29
C ILE A 27 -9.66 6.67 -3.39
N ALA A 28 -8.56 6.79 -4.14
CA ALA A 28 -7.87 8.06 -4.35
C ALA A 28 -8.76 9.12 -5.00
N ASP A 29 -9.64 8.72 -5.92
CA ASP A 29 -10.58 9.60 -6.62
C ASP A 29 -11.92 9.78 -5.88
N SER A 30 -12.08 9.18 -4.69
CA SER A 30 -13.31 9.26 -3.91
C SER A 30 -13.46 10.60 -3.19
N THR A 31 -14.65 10.85 -2.64
CA THR A 31 -14.93 12.03 -1.80
C THR A 31 -14.37 11.91 -0.38
N LEU A 32 -13.76 10.78 -0.02
CA LEU A 32 -13.18 10.57 1.30
C LEU A 32 -11.92 11.45 1.47
N PRO A 33 -11.81 12.27 2.54
CA PRO A 33 -10.64 13.13 2.72
C PRO A 33 -9.34 12.33 2.73
N ALA A 34 -8.29 12.86 2.08
CA ALA A 34 -7.00 12.19 1.98
C ALA A 34 -6.42 11.81 3.35
N ALA A 35 -6.53 12.70 4.34
CA ALA A 35 -6.11 12.43 5.71
C ALA A 35 -6.81 11.20 6.31
N THR A 36 -8.13 11.07 6.08
CA THR A 36 -8.89 9.91 6.53
C THR A 36 -8.46 8.64 5.81
N GLN A 37 -8.17 8.72 4.50
CA GLN A 37 -7.64 7.58 3.74
C GLN A 37 -6.33 7.07 4.35
N GLU A 38 -5.39 7.96 4.67
CA GLU A 38 -4.11 7.58 5.27
C GLU A 38 -4.29 7.04 6.70
N LEU A 39 -5.14 7.64 7.54
CA LEU A 39 -5.43 7.11 8.88
C LEU A 39 -5.97 5.67 8.84
N VAL A 40 -6.84 5.35 7.87
CA VAL A 40 -7.34 3.99 7.66
C VAL A 40 -6.20 3.04 7.25
N LYS A 41 -5.35 3.45 6.31
CA LYS A 41 -4.20 2.64 5.87
C LYS A 41 -3.19 2.40 6.99
N ILE A 42 -2.87 3.43 7.78
CA ILE A 42 -2.02 3.31 8.99
C ILE A 42 -2.63 2.30 9.96
N ARG A 43 -3.91 2.46 10.32
CA ARG A 43 -4.55 1.60 11.32
C ARG A 43 -4.65 0.14 10.85
N SER A 44 -5.01 -0.08 9.59
CA SER A 44 -5.03 -1.42 8.98
C SER A 44 -3.63 -2.05 8.99
N SER A 45 -2.60 -1.27 8.66
CA SER A 45 -1.20 -1.74 8.68
C SER A 45 -0.75 -2.16 10.08
N GLN A 46 -1.11 -1.40 11.11
CA GLN A 46 -0.82 -1.74 12.51
C GLN A 46 -1.53 -3.03 12.95
N ILE A 47 -2.81 -3.19 12.62
CA ILE A 47 -3.59 -4.41 12.95
C ILE A 47 -2.95 -5.64 12.29
N ASN A 48 -2.51 -5.50 11.04
CA ASN A 48 -1.90 -6.58 10.27
C ASN A 48 -0.39 -6.78 10.54
N GLY A 49 0.22 -5.97 11.41
CA GLY A 49 1.65 -6.05 11.70
C GLY A 49 2.56 -5.76 10.49
N CYS A 50 2.09 -4.99 9.49
CA CYS A 50 2.88 -4.66 8.31
C CYS A 50 3.78 -3.44 8.58
N GLY A 51 5.00 -3.66 9.08
CA GLY A 51 5.95 -2.58 9.36
C GLY A 51 6.30 -1.72 8.15
N PHE A 52 6.39 -2.31 6.96
CA PHE A 52 6.61 -1.58 5.70
C PHE A 52 5.44 -0.64 5.38
N CYS A 53 4.20 -1.12 5.52
CA CYS A 53 3.00 -0.35 5.23
C CYS A 53 2.82 0.78 6.27
N THR A 54 3.10 0.51 7.54
CA THR A 54 3.07 1.54 8.59
C THR A 54 4.08 2.66 8.30
N ASP A 55 5.31 2.33 7.93
CA ASP A 55 6.33 3.31 7.56
C ASP A 55 5.93 4.09 6.29
N MET A 56 5.40 3.41 5.28
CA MET A 56 4.93 4.03 4.03
C MET A 56 3.83 5.06 4.23
N HIS A 57 2.87 4.78 5.12
CA HIS A 57 1.70 5.64 5.33
C HIS A 57 1.89 6.68 6.45
N THR A 58 3.06 6.75 7.07
CA THR A 58 3.39 7.75 8.11
C THR A 58 4.42 8.78 7.65
N LYS A 59 4.94 8.65 6.44
CA LYS A 59 5.89 9.57 5.78
C LYS A 59 5.19 10.39 4.71
#